data_AF-A0A5S9MPB2-F1
#
_entry.id   AF-A0A5S9MPB2-F1
#
_cell.length_a   1.000
_cell.length_b   1.000
_cell.length_c   1.000
_cell.angle_alpha   90.00
_cell.angle_beta   90.00
_cell.angle_gamma   90.00
#
_symmetry.space_group_name_H-M   'P 1'
#
loop_
_entity.id
_entity.type
_entity.pdbx_description
1 polymer ?
#
loop_
_entity_poly.entity_id
_entity_poly.type
_entity_poly.pdbx_seq_one_letter_code
_entity_poly.pdbx_strand_id
1 'polypeptide(L)'
;MGHRAPYFAVVSLCVTTAHHWRDVRQFIRENGIADPLTALPSMHDLLDYTEKMVLQGITSGADRAAGEMERKAYLARLYGPQPGERPALAVLDPDGDDAASAGAVPAGFEDRREVEASFDAFAAAMR
;
A
#
# COMPACT_ATOMS: atom_id res chain seq x y z
N MET A 1 1.28 -6.94 -16.49
CA MET A 1 0.30 -7.05 -15.39
C MET A 1 0.19 -5.67 -14.75
N GLY A 2 -1.01 -5.18 -14.46
CA GLY A 2 -1.21 -3.84 -13.93
C GLY A 2 -1.13 -3.89 -12.42
N HIS A 3 -0.37 -2.99 -11.82
CA HIS A 3 -0.36 -2.78 -10.38
C HIS A 3 -1.41 -1.72 -10.03
N ARG A 4 -1.97 -1.79 -8.82
CA ARG A 4 -2.80 -0.70 -8.28
C ARG A 4 -1.97 0.59 -8.15
N ALA A 5 -2.64 1.73 -7.91
CA ALA A 5 -1.95 2.96 -7.54
C ALA A 5 -0.95 2.66 -6.40
N PRO A 6 0.30 3.16 -6.47
CA PRO A 6 1.43 2.68 -5.66
C PRO A 6 1.19 2.76 -4.14
N TYR A 7 0.23 3.58 -3.70
CA TYR A 7 -0.06 3.82 -2.28
C TYR A 7 -1.46 3.38 -1.84
N PHE A 8 -2.30 2.82 -2.72
CA PHE A 8 -3.68 2.50 -2.34
C PHE A 8 -3.73 1.52 -1.14
N ALA A 9 -2.92 0.46 -1.19
CA ALA A 9 -2.87 -0.55 -0.15
C ALA A 9 -2.42 0.07 1.19
N VAL A 10 -1.32 0.83 1.15
CA VAL A 10 -0.75 1.51 2.32
C VAL A 10 -1.77 2.48 2.92
N VAL A 11 -2.36 3.37 2.12
CA VAL A 11 -3.36 4.34 2.60
C VAL A 11 -4.58 3.63 3.20
N SER A 12 -5.07 2.57 2.55
CA SER A 12 -6.20 1.80 3.07
C SER A 12 -5.88 1.17 4.42
N LEU A 13 -4.71 0.55 4.55
CA LEU A 13 -4.26 -0.05 5.80
C LEU A 13 -4.01 1.01 6.88
N CYS A 14 -3.47 2.19 6.53
CA CYS A 14 -3.32 3.30 7.47
C CYS A 14 -4.67 3.75 8.03
N VAL A 15 -5.66 3.95 7.16
CA VAL A 15 -7.02 4.35 7.56
C VAL A 15 -7.65 3.28 8.45
N THR A 16 -7.58 2.00 8.07
CA THR A 16 -8.07 0.90 8.90
C THR A 16 -7.37 0.84 10.26
N THR A 17 -6.04 0.97 10.28
CA THR A 17 -5.23 0.97 11.50
C THR A 17 -5.63 2.11 12.43
N ALA A 18 -5.81 3.32 11.89
CA ALA A 18 -6.17 4.49 12.68
C ALA A 18 -7.59 4.35 13.29
N HIS A 19 -8.58 3.92 12.50
CA HIS A 19 -9.95 3.76 12.98
C HIS A 19 -10.11 2.61 13.99
N HIS A 20 -9.34 1.54 13.83
CA HIS A 20 -9.43 0.34 14.65
C HIS A 20 -8.22 0.16 15.58
N TRP A 21 -7.55 1.27 15.92
CA TRP A 21 -6.28 1.23 16.65
C TRP A 21 -6.35 0.40 17.94
N ARG A 22 -7.45 0.47 18.68
CA ARG A 22 -7.61 -0.25 19.94
C ARG A 22 -7.60 -1.78 19.73
N ASP A 23 -8.26 -2.24 18.69
CA ASP A 23 -8.38 -3.67 18.37
C ASP A 23 -7.06 -4.19 17.77
N VAL A 24 -6.46 -3.42 16.86
CA VAL A 24 -5.11 -3.70 16.32
C VAL A 24 -4.07 -3.78 17.44
N ARG A 25 -4.07 -2.80 18.36
CA ARG A 25 -3.14 -2.78 19.50
C ARG A 25 -3.33 -3.98 20.41
N GLN A 26 -4.58 -4.38 20.66
CA GLN A 26 -4.86 -5.58 21.45
C GLN A 26 -4.36 -6.84 20.73
N PHE A 27 -4.66 -6.97 19.44
CA PHE A 27 -4.19 -8.08 18.61
C PHE A 27 -2.65 -8.20 18.63
N ILE A 28 -1.93 -7.09 18.48
CA ILE A 28 -0.47 -7.06 18.55
C ILE A 28 0.05 -7.54 19.92
N ARG A 29 -0.62 -7.14 21.01
CA ARG A 29 -0.29 -7.60 22.37
C ARG A 29 -0.52 -9.09 22.57
N GLU A 30 -1.62 -9.61 22.03
CA GLU A 30 -1.92 -11.06 22.04
C GLU A 30 -0.89 -11.85 21.22
N ASN A 31 -0.24 -11.22 20.23
CA ASN A 31 0.89 -11.77 19.48
C ASN A 31 2.25 -11.55 20.17
N GLY A 32 2.28 -11.08 21.42
CA GLY A 32 3.49 -11.01 22.26
C GLY A 32 4.20 -9.66 22.32
N ILE A 33 3.68 -8.61 21.69
CA ILE A 33 4.28 -7.27 21.69
C ILE A 33 3.52 -6.34 22.64
N ALA A 34 4.04 -6.16 23.85
CA ALA A 34 3.38 -5.40 24.91
C ALA A 34 3.20 -3.90 24.58
N ASP A 35 4.22 -3.29 23.98
CA ASP A 35 4.22 -1.89 23.56
C ASP A 35 4.53 -1.74 22.06
N PRO A 36 3.47 -1.69 21.21
CA PRO A 36 3.64 -1.66 19.76
C PRO A 36 4.37 -0.43 19.24
N LEU A 37 4.19 0.74 19.86
CA LEU A 37 4.78 1.99 19.34
C LEU A 37 6.29 2.08 19.59
N THR A 38 6.79 1.35 20.58
CA THR A 38 8.23 1.26 20.88
C THR A 38 8.87 0.09 20.13
N ALA A 39 8.15 -1.02 19.94
CA ALA A 39 8.68 -2.25 19.35
C ALA A 39 8.56 -2.32 17.82
N LEU A 40 7.66 -1.54 17.20
CA LEU A 40 7.44 -1.50 15.76
C LEU A 40 7.91 -0.13 15.22
N PRO A 41 9.21 0.01 14.88
CA PRO A 41 9.79 1.30 14.51
C PRO A 41 9.35 1.79 13.13
N SER A 42 8.90 0.88 12.24
CA SER A 42 8.37 1.22 10.93
C SER A 42 6.85 1.21 10.93
N MET A 43 6.24 2.20 10.26
CA MET A 43 4.80 2.21 10.00
C MET A 43 4.37 0.93 9.30
N HIS A 44 5.17 0.39 8.38
CA HIS A 44 4.84 -0.83 7.65
C HIS A 44 4.70 -2.04 8.56
N ASP A 45 5.52 -2.16 9.60
CA ASP A 45 5.41 -3.26 10.56
C ASP A 45 4.04 -3.23 11.25
N LEU A 46 3.52 -2.04 11.55
CA LEU A 46 2.19 -1.86 12.11
C LEU A 46 1.08 -2.25 11.11
N LEU A 47 1.24 -1.86 9.85
CA LEU A 47 0.26 -2.16 8.80
C LEU A 47 0.17 -3.67 8.51
N ASP A 48 1.29 -4.39 8.61
CA ASP A 48 1.34 -5.84 8.45
C ASP A 48 0.49 -6.56 9.52
N TYR A 49 0.52 -6.07 10.76
CA TYR A 49 -0.35 -6.59 11.82
C TYR A 49 -1.82 -6.28 11.58
N THR A 50 -2.13 -5.09 11.06
CA THR A 50 -3.50 -4.75 10.67
C THR A 50 -4.00 -5.64 9.54
N GLU A 51 -3.20 -5.86 8.51
CA GLU A 51 -3.53 -6.79 7.44
C GLU A 51 -3.76 -8.21 7.99
N LYS A 52 -2.82 -8.72 8.79
CA LYS A 52 -2.93 -10.03 9.43
C LYS A 52 -4.23 -10.18 10.22
N MET A 53 -4.59 -9.17 11.01
CA MET A 53 -5.82 -9.16 11.81
C MET A 53 -7.06 -9.27 10.90
N VAL A 54 -7.10 -8.51 9.81
CA VAL A 54 -8.22 -8.55 8.84
C VAL A 54 -8.31 -9.91 8.16
N LEU A 55 -7.19 -10.47 7.69
CA LEU A 55 -7.17 -11.79 7.05
C LEU A 55 -7.59 -12.90 8.02
N GLN A 56 -7.21 -12.81 9.30
CA GLN A 56 -7.66 -13.74 10.33
C GLN A 56 -9.17 -13.62 10.59
N GLY A 57 -9.71 -12.40 10.63
CA GLY A 57 -11.15 -12.19 10.75
C GLY A 57 -11.93 -12.85 9.61
N ILE A 58 -11.50 -12.65 8.36
CA ILE A 58 -12.10 -13.25 7.16
C ILE A 58 -12.09 -14.79 7.22
N THR A 59 -11.01 -15.39 7.70
CA THR A 59 -10.81 -16.85 7.66
C THR A 59 -11.30 -17.58 8.91
N SER A 60 -11.77 -16.85 9.92
CA SER A 60 -12.26 -17.42 11.20
C SER A 60 -13.64 -18.09 11.14
N GLY A 61 -14.34 -18.01 10.00
CA GLY A 61 -15.67 -18.59 9.80
C GLY A 61 -15.69 -20.12 9.71
N ALA A 62 -16.88 -20.72 9.86
CA ALA A 62 -17.06 -22.18 9.80
C ALA A 62 -16.87 -22.77 8.38
N ASP A 63 -17.15 -21.99 7.34
CA ASP A 63 -16.92 -22.39 5.94
C ASP A 63 -15.54 -21.93 5.46
N ARG A 64 -14.61 -22.88 5.46
CA ARG A 64 -13.23 -22.67 5.00
C ARG A 64 -13.14 -22.27 3.53
N ALA A 65 -14.00 -22.82 2.66
CA ALA A 65 -13.95 -22.53 1.23
C ALA A 65 -14.41 -21.11 0.94
N ALA A 66 -15.49 -20.67 1.61
CA ALA A 66 -15.95 -19.29 1.55
C ALA A 66 -14.89 -18.30 2.08
N GLY A 67 -14.27 -18.60 3.24
CA GLY A 67 -13.23 -17.75 3.81
C GLY A 67 -11.99 -17.63 2.92
N GLU A 68 -11.58 -18.70 2.24
CA GLU A 68 -10.45 -18.66 1.30
C GLU A 68 -10.76 -17.80 0.06
N MET A 69 -11.98 -17.93 -0.49
CA MET A 69 -12.44 -17.10 -1.59
C MET A 69 -12.49 -15.62 -1.22
N GLU A 70 -13.01 -15.31 -0.04
CA GLU A 70 -13.08 -13.93 0.46
C GLU A 70 -11.69 -13.36 0.75
N ARG A 71 -10.77 -14.16 1.30
CA ARG A 71 -9.36 -13.77 1.48
C ARG A 71 -8.72 -13.39 0.15
N LYS A 72 -8.91 -14.23 -0.87
CA LYS A 72 -8.38 -13.97 -2.23
C LYS A 72 -9.01 -12.71 -2.83
N ALA A 73 -10.31 -12.51 -2.67
CA ALA A 73 -10.99 -11.31 -3.14
C ALA A 73 -10.50 -10.05 -2.42
N TYR A 74 -10.26 -10.12 -1.11
CA TYR A 74 -9.71 -9.03 -0.32
C TYR A 74 -8.31 -8.61 -0.80
N LEU A 75 -7.40 -9.58 -0.98
CA LEU A 75 -6.05 -9.32 -1.48
C LEU A 75 -6.06 -8.82 -2.92
N ALA A 76 -6.90 -9.40 -3.78
CA ALA A 76 -7.08 -8.94 -5.16
C ALA A 76 -7.64 -7.52 -5.21
N ARG A 77 -8.51 -7.14 -4.27
CA ARG A 77 -8.88 -5.74 -4.08
C ARG A 77 -7.63 -4.97 -3.69
N LEU A 78 -7.04 -5.26 -2.53
CA LEU A 78 -5.98 -4.43 -1.92
C LEU A 78 -4.78 -4.19 -2.86
N TYR A 79 -4.27 -5.23 -3.50
CA TYR A 79 -3.04 -5.20 -4.32
C TYR A 79 -3.25 -5.44 -5.81
N GLY A 80 -4.43 -5.89 -6.23
CA GLY A 80 -4.68 -6.22 -7.63
C GLY A 80 -4.84 -4.99 -8.53
N PRO A 81 -4.93 -5.22 -9.85
CA PRO A 81 -5.09 -4.15 -10.84
C PRO A 81 -6.36 -3.34 -10.58
N GLN A 82 -6.34 -2.02 -10.83
CA GLN A 82 -7.56 -1.22 -10.74
C GLN A 82 -8.56 -1.65 -11.82
N PRO A 83 -9.85 -1.83 -11.47
CA PRO A 83 -10.90 -2.06 -12.46
C PRO A 83 -11.01 -0.85 -13.40
N GLY A 84 -10.71 -1.03 -14.68
CA GLY A 84 -10.81 0.02 -15.69
C GLY A 84 -9.49 0.72 -16.05
N GLU A 85 -8.41 0.53 -15.30
CA GLU A 85 -7.07 0.93 -15.75
C GLU A 85 -6.47 -0.21 -16.56
N ARG A 86 -6.14 0.07 -17.84
CA ARG A 86 -5.25 -0.83 -18.58
C ARG A 86 -3.96 -0.98 -17.77
N PRO A 87 -3.41 -2.18 -17.66
CA PRO A 87 -2.08 -2.33 -17.09
C PRO A 87 -1.12 -1.49 -17.92
N ALA A 88 -0.59 -0.41 -17.34
CA ALA A 88 0.61 0.24 -17.85
C ALA A 88 1.76 -0.75 -17.64
N LEU A 89 1.82 -1.76 -18.50
CA LEU A 89 3.09 -2.39 -18.83
C LEU A 89 3.88 -1.31 -19.56
N ALA A 90 4.51 -0.42 -18.79
CA ALA A 90 5.79 0.09 -19.22
C ALA A 90 6.66 -1.17 -19.36
N VAL A 91 6.83 -1.61 -20.61
CA VAL A 91 8.00 -2.38 -20.97
C VAL A 91 9.15 -1.48 -20.55
N LEU A 92 9.80 -1.81 -19.43
CA LEU A 92 11.11 -1.28 -19.14
C LEU A 92 12.00 -1.91 -20.20
N ASP A 93 12.23 -1.17 -21.29
CA ASP A 93 13.30 -1.48 -22.22
C ASP A 93 14.60 -1.36 -21.42
N PRO A 94 15.45 -2.40 -21.34
CA PRO A 94 16.69 -2.35 -20.56
C PRO A 94 17.66 -1.23 -20.99
N ASP A 95 17.44 -0.61 -22.16
CA ASP A 95 18.31 0.43 -22.71
C ASP A 95 17.77 1.87 -22.57
N GLY A 96 16.59 2.06 -21.95
CA GLY A 96 16.20 3.38 -21.42
C GLY A 96 16.00 4.52 -22.42
N ASP A 97 15.81 4.27 -23.71
CA ASP A 97 15.57 5.31 -24.72
C ASP A 97 14.11 5.34 -25.23
N ASP A 98 13.40 6.31 -24.67
CA ASP A 98 12.39 7.18 -25.27
C ASP A 98 10.95 6.75 -25.69
N ALA A 99 10.05 7.66 -25.30
CA ALA A 99 8.91 8.20 -26.05
C ALA A 99 7.54 7.50 -26.08
N ALA A 100 7.34 6.33 -25.47
CA ALA A 100 6.01 5.69 -25.43
C ALA A 100 5.32 5.67 -24.06
N SER A 101 5.88 6.32 -23.03
CA SER A 101 5.32 6.39 -21.69
C SER A 101 4.46 7.63 -21.48
N ALA A 102 3.53 7.92 -22.40
CA ALA A 102 2.47 8.90 -22.16
C ALA A 102 1.34 8.26 -21.31
N GLY A 103 1.69 7.69 -20.16
CA GLY A 103 0.75 7.62 -19.05
C GLY A 103 0.66 9.04 -18.51
N ALA A 104 -0.50 9.69 -18.64
CA ALA A 104 -0.68 11.09 -18.30
C ALA A 104 0.03 11.43 -16.99
N VAL A 105 1.03 12.30 -17.08
CA VAL A 105 1.76 12.84 -15.95
C VAL A 105 0.71 13.33 -14.93
N PRO A 106 0.79 12.94 -13.65
CA PRO A 106 -0.18 13.39 -12.65
C PRO A 106 -0.31 14.92 -12.67
N ALA A 107 -1.53 15.43 -12.45
CA ALA A 107 -1.76 16.87 -12.44
C ALA A 107 -0.85 17.57 -11.42
N GLY A 108 -0.08 18.56 -11.86
CA GLY A 108 0.97 19.24 -11.08
C GLY A 108 2.39 18.69 -11.24
N PHE A 109 2.62 17.68 -12.09
CA PHE A 109 3.94 17.13 -12.40
C PHE A 109 4.36 17.35 -13.87
N GLU A 110 3.57 18.12 -14.62
CA GLU A 110 3.76 18.35 -16.05
C GLU A 110 5.05 19.10 -16.34
N ASP A 111 5.48 19.98 -15.42
CA ASP A 111 6.77 20.65 -15.50
C ASP A 111 7.83 19.91 -14.66
N ARG A 112 8.59 19.06 -15.34
CA ARG A 112 9.69 18.30 -14.74
C ARG A 112 10.70 19.18 -14.00
N ARG A 113 10.97 20.41 -14.47
CA ARG A 113 11.96 21.29 -13.85
C ARG A 113 11.45 21.89 -12.54
N GLU A 114 10.16 22.18 -12.48
CA GLU A 114 9.53 22.69 -11.25
C GLU A 114 9.47 21.61 -10.17
N VAL A 115 9.21 20.37 -10.57
CA VAL A 115 9.25 19.19 -9.70
C VAL A 115 10.66 18.98 -9.15
N GLU A 116 11.67 18.92 -10.03
CA GLU A 116 13.08 18.75 -9.64
C GLU A 116 13.54 19.87 -8.69
N ALA A 117 13.20 21.13 -8.98
CA ALA A 117 13.52 22.27 -8.12
C ALA A 117 12.86 22.18 -6.73
N SER A 118 11.62 21.67 -6.66
CA SER A 118 10.90 21.48 -5.40
C SER A 118 11.52 20.39 -4.54
N PHE A 119 11.98 19.30 -5.17
CA PHE A 119 12.71 18.23 -4.49
C PHE A 119 14.09 18.70 -4.00
N ASP A 120 14.83 19.46 -4.81
CA ASP A 120 16.12 20.02 -4.42
C ASP A 120 15.97 21.01 -3.25
N ALA A 121 14.95 21.88 -3.30
CA ALA A 121 14.67 22.81 -2.21
C ALA A 121 14.30 22.09 -0.90
N PHE A 122 13.51 21.01 -0.98
CA PHE A 122 13.16 20.18 0.17
C PHE A 122 14.40 19.44 0.73
N ALA A 123 15.23 18.85 -0.13
CA ALA A 123 16.45 18.16 0.27
C ALA A 123 17.48 19.11 0.90
N ALA A 124 17.56 20.35 0.40
CA ALA A 124 18.40 21.40 0.98
C ALA A 124 17.90 21.86 2.36
N ALA A 125 16.57 21.88 2.58
CA ALA A 125 15.98 22.26 3.86
C ALA A 125 16.10 21.18 4.96
N MET A 126 16.42 19.93 4.59
CA MET A 126 16.62 18.81 5.53
C MET A 126 18.10 18.55 5.89
N ARG A 127 19.04 19.33 5.35
CA ARG A 127 20.45 19.36 5.77
C ARG A 127 20.70 20.47 6.78
#